data_AF-A0AAW0MWJ2-F1
#
_entry.id   AF-A0AAW0MWJ2-F1
#
_cell.length_a   1.000
_cell.length_b   1.000
_cell.length_c   1.000
_cell.angle_alpha   90.00
_cell.angle_beta   90.00
_cell.angle_gamma   90.00
#
_symmetry.space_group_name_H-M   'P 1'
#
loop_
_entity.id
_entity.type
_entity.pdbx_description
1 polymer ?
#
loop_
_entity_poly.entity_id
_entity_poly.type
_entity_poly.pdbx_seq_one_letter_code
_entity_poly.pdbx_strand_id
1 'polypeptide(L)'
;MSGSSTRRGRKPKKDMLETLEPEESDHELADDVANEANESEQSHNKSHDQSQDQSLDQSQDHSQDQSQSRLMLDGLTRHGSKIPENGKALEDQKTSLTEVQSRIAVLEEWNADANDALLTMKKQTKYLQEKIVDFEARARRNNIRIVGVPKGAEGSSVATFLNNLFKTELEIPGEVEFQIQRAHRTPPFKLNSGERPS
;
A
#
# COMPACT_ATOMS: atom_id res chain seq x y z
N MET A 1 -0.09 -16.18 -64.92
CA MET A 1 1.38 -16.08 -64.82
C MET A 1 1.86 -17.38 -64.15
N SER A 2 2.10 -18.43 -64.96
CA SER A 2 3.39 -19.17 -65.06
C SER A 2 3.95 -19.58 -63.69
N GLY A 3 3.85 -20.82 -63.21
CA GLY A 3 4.43 -22.06 -63.79
C GLY A 3 5.94 -22.05 -63.55
N SER A 4 6.55 -22.89 -62.70
CA SER A 4 7.05 -24.25 -63.01
C SER A 4 8.06 -24.63 -61.89
N SER A 5 7.91 -25.71 -61.13
CA SER A 5 8.33 -27.12 -61.37
C SER A 5 9.83 -27.44 -61.19
N THR A 6 10.08 -28.26 -60.14
CA THR A 6 10.88 -29.51 -60.16
C THR A 6 12.43 -29.50 -60.24
N ARG A 7 13.04 -29.86 -59.10
CA ARG A 7 13.88 -31.06 -58.79
C ARG A 7 15.12 -31.39 -59.66
N ARG A 8 16.13 -31.92 -58.96
CA ARG A 8 17.37 -32.66 -59.35
C ARG A 8 18.63 -31.81 -59.17
N GLY A 9 19.77 -32.26 -58.62
CA GLY A 9 20.27 -33.59 -58.29
C GLY A 9 21.74 -33.69 -58.73
N ARG A 10 22.63 -34.11 -57.81
CA ARG A 10 23.96 -34.75 -58.00
C ARG A 10 25.13 -33.97 -58.68
N LYS A 11 26.28 -33.99 -57.97
CA LYS A 11 27.70 -33.79 -58.43
C LYS A 11 28.13 -34.91 -59.44
N PRO A 12 29.35 -35.00 -60.07
CA PRO A 12 30.65 -34.33 -59.79
C PRO A 12 31.64 -34.05 -60.97
N LYS A 13 32.83 -33.49 -60.61
CA LYS A 13 34.23 -33.65 -61.11
C LYS A 13 34.67 -33.30 -62.56
N LYS A 14 35.81 -32.58 -62.62
CA LYS A 14 37.03 -32.71 -63.50
C LYS A 14 36.82 -32.75 -65.03
N ASP A 15 37.62 -32.15 -65.91
CA ASP A 15 39.05 -31.84 -65.96
C ASP A 15 39.29 -30.95 -67.22
N MET A 16 40.39 -30.18 -67.22
CA MET A 16 41.31 -29.89 -68.36
C MET A 16 40.92 -28.99 -69.55
N LEU A 17 41.78 -27.99 -69.83
CA LEU A 17 42.63 -27.78 -71.04
C LEU A 17 42.98 -26.26 -71.11
N GLU A 18 44.16 -25.77 -70.73
CA GLU A 18 45.50 -25.86 -71.37
C GLU A 18 45.62 -25.07 -72.68
N THR A 19 46.52 -24.06 -72.69
CA THR A 19 47.38 -23.54 -73.78
C THR A 19 47.96 -22.16 -73.34
N LEU A 20 49.22 -21.75 -73.52
CA LEU A 20 50.40 -22.19 -74.28
C LEU A 20 51.68 -21.62 -73.60
N GLU A 21 52.60 -22.52 -73.26
CA GLU A 21 54.04 -22.65 -73.63
C GLU A 21 54.96 -21.45 -74.00
N PRO A 22 56.31 -21.64 -73.88
CA PRO A 22 57.31 -20.65 -73.48
C PRO A 22 58.36 -20.36 -74.57
N GLU A 23 59.37 -19.55 -74.25
CA GLU A 23 60.64 -19.48 -75.01
C GLU A 23 61.86 -19.45 -74.04
N GLU A 24 62.70 -20.47 -74.22
CA GLU A 24 64.20 -20.51 -74.20
C GLU A 24 64.99 -20.00 -72.98
N SER A 25 66.16 -20.53 -72.61
CA SER A 25 67.02 -21.62 -73.08
C SER A 25 68.12 -21.88 -72.02
N ASP A 26 68.72 -23.07 -72.08
CA ASP A 26 69.73 -23.61 -71.18
C ASP A 26 71.03 -22.79 -71.06
N HIS A 27 71.70 -22.90 -69.90
CA HIS A 27 73.12 -23.25 -69.89
C HIS A 27 73.61 -23.69 -68.49
N GLU A 28 74.26 -24.85 -68.47
CA GLU A 28 75.06 -25.42 -67.38
C GLU A 28 76.26 -24.53 -67.01
N LEU A 29 76.65 -24.49 -65.72
CA LEU A 29 77.93 -24.98 -65.18
C LEU A 29 78.29 -24.34 -63.83
N ALA A 30 78.77 -25.21 -62.94
CA ALA A 30 79.82 -25.06 -61.93
C ALA A 30 79.71 -24.02 -60.79
N ASP A 31 79.95 -24.55 -59.59
CA ASP A 31 80.67 -24.00 -58.43
C ASP A 31 80.63 -22.48 -58.20
N ASP A 32 80.07 -22.06 -57.06
CA ASP A 32 80.88 -21.26 -56.15
C ASP A 32 80.40 -21.30 -54.69
N VAL A 33 81.39 -21.11 -53.84
CA VAL A 33 81.44 -21.31 -52.39
C VAL A 33 80.81 -20.13 -51.63
N ALA A 34 80.18 -20.48 -50.50
CA ALA A 34 79.88 -19.64 -49.34
C ALA A 34 78.84 -18.52 -49.47
N ASN A 35 77.77 -18.61 -48.66
CA ASN A 35 77.58 -17.78 -47.46
C ASN A 35 76.08 -17.62 -47.16
N GLU A 36 75.45 -18.49 -46.35
CA GLU A 36 74.17 -18.22 -45.64
C GLU A 36 73.77 -19.39 -44.72
N ALA A 37 74.61 -19.74 -43.75
CA ALA A 37 74.25 -20.68 -42.68
C ALA A 37 73.61 -19.97 -41.47
N ASN A 38 72.93 -18.83 -41.67
CA ASN A 38 72.35 -18.04 -40.56
C ASN A 38 70.90 -17.58 -40.77
N GLU A 39 70.21 -17.98 -41.84
CA GLU A 39 68.78 -17.65 -42.06
C GLU A 39 67.82 -18.85 -41.85
N SER A 40 68.33 -20.08 -41.90
CA SER A 40 67.55 -21.32 -41.75
C SER A 40 67.28 -21.71 -40.29
N GLU A 41 68.16 -21.37 -39.34
CA GLU A 41 67.92 -21.59 -37.90
C GLU A 41 67.02 -20.49 -37.29
N GLN A 42 67.11 -19.25 -37.78
CA GLN A 42 66.28 -18.14 -37.32
C GLN A 42 64.81 -18.28 -37.80
N SER A 43 64.59 -18.79 -39.01
CA SER A 43 63.23 -19.02 -39.54
C SER A 43 62.53 -20.23 -38.91
N HIS A 44 63.25 -21.30 -38.58
CA HIS A 44 62.69 -22.45 -37.85
C HIS A 44 62.39 -22.16 -36.38
N ASN A 45 63.26 -21.42 -35.68
CA ASN A 45 62.97 -21.02 -34.30
C ASN A 45 61.83 -19.98 -34.23
N LYS A 46 61.80 -19.01 -35.16
CA LYS A 46 60.73 -17.99 -35.21
C LYS A 46 59.36 -18.56 -35.57
N SER A 47 59.31 -19.55 -36.47
CA SER A 47 58.04 -20.24 -36.81
C SER A 47 57.58 -21.18 -35.69
N HIS A 48 58.50 -21.80 -34.94
CA HIS A 48 58.15 -22.61 -33.78
C HIS A 48 57.62 -21.75 -32.62
N ASP A 49 58.28 -20.62 -32.33
CA ASP A 49 57.88 -19.66 -31.29
C ASP A 49 56.53 -19.01 -31.63
N GLN A 50 56.33 -18.59 -32.90
CA GLN A 50 55.04 -18.09 -33.38
C GLN A 50 53.92 -19.14 -33.35
N SER A 51 54.24 -20.42 -33.60
CA SER A 51 53.25 -21.50 -33.52
C SER A 51 52.90 -21.83 -32.07
N GLN A 52 53.86 -21.75 -31.16
CA GLN A 52 53.63 -21.91 -29.73
C GLN A 52 52.78 -20.74 -29.19
N ASP A 53 53.13 -19.49 -29.51
CA ASP A 53 52.35 -18.31 -29.12
C ASP A 53 50.93 -18.34 -29.67
N GLN A 54 50.74 -18.70 -30.96
CA GLN A 54 49.41 -18.85 -31.55
C GLN A 54 48.60 -19.98 -30.88
N SER A 55 49.26 -21.07 -30.49
CA SER A 55 48.58 -22.17 -29.79
C SER A 55 48.23 -21.81 -28.34
N LEU A 56 49.07 -21.02 -27.67
CA LEU A 56 48.84 -20.52 -26.32
C LEU A 56 47.70 -19.50 -26.30
N ASP A 57 47.66 -18.59 -27.28
CA ASP A 57 46.60 -17.60 -27.46
C ASP A 57 45.25 -18.27 -27.76
N GLN A 58 45.22 -19.21 -28.71
CA GLN A 58 44.02 -20.01 -29.01
C GLN A 58 43.53 -20.85 -27.82
N SER A 59 44.45 -21.41 -27.03
CA SER A 59 44.11 -22.19 -25.83
C SER A 59 43.58 -21.29 -24.71
N GLN A 60 44.17 -20.10 -24.54
CA GLN A 60 43.70 -19.11 -23.58
C GLN A 60 42.30 -18.60 -23.96
N ASP A 61 42.07 -18.22 -25.22
CA ASP A 61 40.76 -17.80 -25.72
C ASP A 61 39.70 -18.90 -25.56
N HIS A 62 40.03 -20.14 -25.93
CA HIS A 62 39.10 -21.26 -25.78
C HIS A 62 38.78 -21.55 -24.30
N SER A 63 39.77 -21.42 -23.40
CA SER A 63 39.57 -21.60 -21.96
C SER A 63 38.72 -20.47 -21.35
N GLN A 64 38.90 -19.23 -21.83
CA GLN A 64 38.10 -18.08 -21.41
C GLN A 64 36.64 -18.24 -21.87
N ASP A 65 36.41 -18.64 -23.12
CA ASP A 65 35.06 -18.82 -23.68
C ASP A 65 34.31 -19.99 -23.00
N GLN A 66 35.00 -21.09 -22.70
CA GLN A 66 34.44 -22.18 -21.88
C GLN A 66 34.10 -21.71 -20.46
N SER A 67 34.92 -20.86 -19.86
CA SER A 67 34.68 -20.30 -18.52
C SER A 67 33.50 -19.34 -18.50
N GLN A 68 33.39 -18.47 -19.50
CA GLN A 68 32.24 -17.57 -19.68
C GLN A 68 30.94 -18.34 -19.91
N SER A 69 30.96 -19.36 -20.77
CA SER A 69 29.81 -20.23 -21.03
C SER A 69 29.33 -20.95 -19.76
N ARG A 70 30.26 -21.41 -18.92
CA ARG A 70 29.94 -22.03 -17.63
C ARG A 70 29.30 -21.05 -16.64
N LEU A 71 29.80 -19.82 -16.56
CA LEU A 71 29.19 -18.78 -15.72
C LEU A 71 27.77 -18.42 -16.18
N MET A 72 27.53 -18.34 -17.49
CA MET A 72 26.18 -18.13 -18.02
C MET A 72 25.23 -19.29 -17.70
N LEU A 73 25.71 -20.53 -17.79
CA LEU A 73 24.94 -21.71 -17.43
C LEU A 73 24.59 -21.73 -15.94
N ASP A 74 25.54 -21.44 -15.05
CA ASP A 74 25.31 -21.30 -13.61
C ASP A 74 24.27 -20.20 -13.31
N GLY A 75 24.36 -19.08 -14.03
CA GLY A 75 23.36 -18.01 -14.01
C GLY A 75 21.98 -18.51 -14.41
N LEU A 76 21.86 -19.25 -15.52
CA LEU A 76 20.60 -19.79 -16.00
C LEU A 76 20.01 -20.84 -15.07
N THR A 77 20.83 -21.72 -14.49
CA THR A 77 20.39 -22.70 -13.49
C THR A 77 19.91 -22.01 -12.22
N ARG A 78 20.62 -20.97 -11.76
CA ARG A 78 20.22 -20.16 -10.60
C ARG A 78 18.92 -19.39 -10.85
N HIS A 79 18.73 -18.84 -12.04
CA HIS A 79 17.48 -18.19 -12.40
C HIS A 79 16.34 -19.22 -12.55
N GLY A 80 16.63 -20.36 -13.16
CA GLY A 80 15.72 -21.49 -13.31
C GLY A 80 15.23 -22.04 -11.97
N SER A 81 16.05 -22.00 -10.90
CA SER A 81 15.63 -22.37 -9.55
C SER A 81 14.88 -21.25 -8.81
N LYS A 82 15.22 -19.97 -9.04
CA LYS A 82 14.52 -18.83 -8.43
C LYS A 82 13.10 -18.60 -8.97
N ILE A 83 12.84 -18.90 -10.23
CA ILE A 83 11.51 -18.74 -10.85
C ILE A 83 10.42 -19.55 -10.12
N PRO A 84 10.58 -20.87 -9.88
CA PRO A 84 9.58 -21.64 -9.15
C PRO A 84 9.51 -21.27 -7.67
N GLU A 85 10.63 -20.85 -7.05
CA GLU A 85 10.65 -20.35 -5.68
C GLU A 85 9.81 -19.08 -5.53
N ASN A 86 10.01 -18.11 -6.43
CA ASN A 86 9.18 -16.91 -6.51
C ASN A 86 7.72 -17.25 -6.83
N GLY A 87 7.47 -18.25 -7.68
CA GLY A 87 6.12 -18.74 -7.98
C GLY A 87 5.40 -19.28 -6.74
N LYS A 88 6.09 -20.04 -5.88
CA LYS A 88 5.55 -20.50 -4.60
C LYS A 88 5.26 -19.33 -3.66
N ALA A 89 6.22 -18.41 -3.50
CA ALA A 89 6.04 -17.23 -2.67
C ALA A 89 4.85 -16.36 -3.12
N LEU A 90 4.62 -16.23 -4.43
CA LEU A 90 3.45 -15.54 -4.97
C LEU A 90 2.13 -16.26 -4.66
N GLU A 91 2.10 -17.60 -4.70
CA GLU A 91 0.90 -18.35 -4.33
C GLU A 91 0.62 -18.24 -2.82
N ASP A 92 1.66 -18.28 -1.98
CA ASP A 92 1.54 -18.05 -0.54
C ASP A 92 1.02 -16.63 -0.24
N GLN A 93 1.54 -15.62 -0.95
CA GLN A 93 1.04 -14.24 -0.84
C GLN A 93 -0.42 -14.13 -1.29
N LYS A 94 -0.80 -14.81 -2.37
CA LYS A 94 -2.18 -14.81 -2.87
C LYS A 94 -3.14 -15.45 -1.88
N THR A 95 -2.77 -16.58 -1.26
CA THR A 95 -3.62 -17.21 -0.24
C THR A 95 -3.77 -16.31 0.98
N SER A 96 -2.68 -15.71 1.47
CA SER A 96 -2.74 -14.73 2.55
C SER A 96 -3.61 -13.51 2.21
N LEU A 97 -3.50 -12.98 0.98
CA LEU A 97 -4.36 -11.88 0.53
C LEU A 97 -5.83 -12.27 0.50
N THR A 98 -6.17 -13.48 0.04
CA THR A 98 -7.57 -13.95 0.06
C THR A 98 -8.13 -14.07 1.49
N GLU A 99 -7.31 -14.51 2.44
CA GLU A 99 -7.70 -14.57 3.85
C GLU A 99 -7.94 -13.17 4.42
N VAL A 100 -7.01 -12.24 4.16
CA VAL A 100 -7.15 -10.84 4.60
C VAL A 100 -8.40 -10.20 3.99
N GLN A 101 -8.67 -10.41 2.70
CA GLN A 101 -9.88 -9.93 2.04
C GLN A 101 -11.15 -10.49 2.68
N SER A 102 -11.18 -11.78 3.00
CA SER A 102 -12.31 -12.41 3.67
C SER A 102 -12.54 -11.81 5.06
N ARG A 103 -11.46 -11.61 5.84
CA ARG A 103 -11.54 -10.97 7.16
C ARG A 103 -12.01 -9.52 7.07
N ILE A 104 -11.56 -8.78 6.07
CA ILE A 104 -12.02 -7.40 5.82
C ILE A 104 -13.52 -7.39 5.52
N ALA A 105 -14.00 -8.28 4.63
CA ALA A 105 -15.42 -8.35 4.31
C ALA A 105 -16.31 -8.59 5.54
N VAL A 106 -15.91 -9.51 6.42
CA VAL A 106 -16.62 -9.77 7.69
C VAL A 106 -16.58 -8.56 8.62
N LEU A 107 -15.44 -7.86 8.70
CA LEU A 107 -15.31 -6.65 9.52
C LEU A 107 -16.15 -5.50 8.97
N GLU A 108 -16.25 -5.37 7.66
CA GLU A 108 -17.10 -4.37 7.00
C GLU A 108 -18.59 -4.61 7.29
N GLU A 109 -19.03 -5.87 7.22
CA GLU A 109 -20.40 -6.27 7.58
C GLU A 109 -20.68 -5.97 9.06
N TRP A 110 -19.81 -6.40 9.97
CA TRP A 110 -19.98 -6.13 11.40
C TRP A 110 -19.97 -4.63 11.71
N ASN A 111 -19.12 -3.86 11.03
CA ASN A 111 -19.10 -2.41 11.17
C ASN A 111 -20.39 -1.77 10.65
N ALA A 112 -20.98 -2.27 9.56
CA ALA A 112 -22.27 -1.80 9.06
C ALA A 112 -23.39 -2.06 10.09
N ASP A 113 -23.46 -3.28 10.63
CA ASP A 113 -24.43 -3.67 11.65
C ASP A 113 -24.27 -2.85 12.94
N ALA A 114 -23.02 -2.65 13.39
CA ALA A 114 -22.72 -1.84 14.56
C ALA A 114 -23.16 -0.38 14.35
N ASN A 115 -22.92 0.19 13.16
CA ASN A 115 -23.35 1.55 12.84
C ASN A 115 -24.89 1.68 12.81
N ASP A 116 -25.61 0.69 12.28
CA ASP A 116 -27.08 0.72 12.29
C ASP A 116 -27.65 0.61 13.72
N ALA A 117 -27.08 -0.27 14.54
CA ALA A 117 -27.43 -0.39 15.95
C ALA A 117 -27.18 0.92 16.71
N LEU A 118 -26.03 1.57 16.48
CA LEU A 118 -25.71 2.87 17.07
C LEU A 118 -26.69 3.97 16.63
N LEU A 119 -27.07 3.99 15.34
CA LEU A 119 -28.02 4.95 14.82
C LEU A 119 -29.40 4.76 15.46
N THR A 120 -29.84 3.52 15.61
CA THR A 120 -31.10 3.16 16.28
C THR A 120 -31.06 3.58 17.75
N MET A 121 -29.98 3.28 18.48
CA MET A 121 -29.84 3.66 19.88
C MET A 121 -29.80 5.18 20.06
N LYS A 122 -29.16 5.91 19.13
CA LYS A 122 -29.13 7.38 19.13
C LYS A 122 -30.53 7.96 18.95
N LYS A 123 -31.34 7.40 18.03
CA LYS A 123 -32.74 7.81 17.83
C LYS A 123 -33.58 7.57 19.08
N GLN A 124 -33.45 6.39 19.72
CA GLN A 124 -34.16 6.07 20.96
C GLN A 124 -33.75 7.01 22.10
N THR A 125 -32.46 7.29 22.25
CA THR A 125 -31.95 8.23 23.24
C THR A 125 -32.57 9.61 23.06
N LYS A 126 -32.61 10.13 21.82
CA LYS A 126 -33.23 11.43 21.53
C LYS A 126 -34.72 11.43 21.88
N TYR A 127 -35.45 10.39 21.48
CA TYR A 127 -36.87 10.24 21.79
C TYR A 127 -37.12 10.25 23.31
N LEU A 128 -36.33 9.51 24.07
CA LEU A 128 -36.44 9.46 25.53
C LEU A 128 -36.11 10.81 26.17
N GLN A 129 -35.08 11.51 25.67
CA GLN A 129 -34.75 12.86 26.13
C GLN A 129 -35.92 13.84 25.91
N GLU A 130 -36.54 13.82 24.74
CA GLU A 130 -37.73 14.64 24.46
C GLU A 130 -38.89 14.31 25.41
N LYS A 131 -39.12 13.03 25.70
CA LYS A 131 -40.14 12.60 26.68
C LYS A 131 -39.82 13.07 28.10
N ILE A 132 -38.56 13.02 28.52
CA ILE A 132 -38.13 13.50 29.84
C ILE A 132 -38.37 15.02 29.94
N VAL A 133 -37.98 15.79 28.93
CA VAL A 133 -38.18 17.24 28.90
C VAL A 133 -39.68 17.58 28.99
N ASP A 134 -40.51 16.87 28.24
CA ASP A 134 -41.96 17.05 28.28
C ASP A 134 -42.56 16.67 29.65
N PHE A 135 -42.10 15.58 30.28
CA PHE A 135 -42.50 15.23 31.63
C PHE A 135 -42.05 16.27 32.67
N GLU A 136 -40.82 16.76 32.57
CA GLU A 136 -40.30 17.80 33.45
C GLU A 136 -41.09 19.10 33.31
N ALA A 137 -41.40 19.50 32.06
CA ALA A 137 -42.22 20.66 31.77
C ALA A 137 -43.64 20.51 32.34
N ARG A 138 -44.25 19.32 32.19
CA ARG A 138 -45.58 19.01 32.76
C ARG A 138 -45.56 18.98 34.28
N ALA A 139 -44.54 18.39 34.88
CA ALA A 139 -44.38 18.30 36.33
C ALA A 139 -44.16 19.68 36.96
N ARG A 140 -43.50 20.61 36.26
CA ARG A 140 -43.25 21.97 36.74
C ARG A 140 -44.26 23.01 36.27
N ARG A 141 -45.24 22.63 35.42
CA ARG A 141 -46.21 23.58 34.84
C ARG A 141 -46.96 24.41 35.87
N ASN A 142 -47.27 23.82 37.03
CA ASN A 142 -48.00 24.48 38.10
C ASN A 142 -47.09 25.08 39.18
N ASN A 143 -45.76 25.08 38.97
CA ASN A 143 -44.80 25.59 39.92
C ASN A 143 -44.36 27.00 39.50
N ILE A 144 -44.58 27.98 40.38
CA ILE A 144 -44.15 29.36 40.17
C ILE A 144 -42.94 29.63 41.07
N ARG A 145 -41.89 30.25 40.51
CA ARG A 145 -40.70 30.69 41.25
C ARG A 145 -40.68 32.22 41.31
N ILE A 146 -40.63 32.76 42.52
CA ILE A 146 -40.54 34.21 42.76
C ILE A 146 -39.13 34.51 43.28
N VAL A 147 -38.46 35.46 42.62
CA VAL A 147 -37.07 35.85 42.89
C VAL A 147 -37.07 37.28 43.44
N GLY A 148 -36.08 37.62 44.27
CA GLY A 148 -35.93 38.98 44.82
C GLY A 148 -36.65 39.22 46.16
N VAL A 149 -37.29 38.21 46.74
CA VAL A 149 -37.90 38.31 48.08
C VAL A 149 -36.79 38.39 49.15
N PRO A 150 -36.73 39.44 49.98
CA PRO A 150 -35.77 39.53 51.08
C PRO A 150 -36.00 38.42 52.11
N LYS A 151 -34.93 37.95 52.74
CA LYS A 151 -35.00 36.91 53.75
C LYS A 151 -35.83 37.39 54.96
N GLY A 152 -36.82 36.60 55.36
CA GLY A 152 -37.67 36.91 56.52
C GLY A 152 -38.89 37.79 56.23
N ALA A 153 -39.04 38.32 55.00
CA ALA A 153 -40.23 39.07 54.60
C ALA A 153 -41.51 38.20 54.61
N GLU A 154 -41.35 36.89 54.49
CA GLU A 154 -42.42 35.90 54.41
C GLU A 154 -43.14 35.67 55.77
N GLY A 155 -42.55 36.10 56.89
CA GLY A 155 -43.13 35.93 58.23
C GLY A 155 -43.24 34.46 58.66
N SER A 156 -44.39 34.08 59.23
CA SER A 156 -44.63 32.74 59.79
C SER A 156 -45.06 31.69 58.76
N SER A 157 -45.62 32.10 57.63
CA SER A 157 -46.09 31.19 56.57
C SER A 157 -45.86 31.80 55.19
N VAL A 158 -45.09 31.10 54.36
CA VAL A 158 -44.84 31.50 52.97
C VAL A 158 -46.14 31.52 52.17
N ALA A 159 -47.08 30.61 52.45
CA ALA A 159 -48.34 30.53 51.70
C ALA A 159 -49.26 31.73 51.94
N THR A 160 -49.31 32.27 53.17
CA THR A 160 -50.12 33.46 53.47
C THR A 160 -49.48 34.72 52.90
N PHE A 161 -48.15 34.83 52.98
CA PHE A 161 -47.40 35.89 52.31
C PHE A 161 -47.68 35.92 50.81
N LEU A 162 -47.63 34.77 50.13
CA LEU A 162 -47.90 34.68 48.68
C LEU A 162 -49.34 35.03 48.33
N ASN A 163 -50.33 34.58 49.12
CA ASN A 163 -51.73 34.95 48.91
C ASN A 163 -51.93 36.46 48.96
N ASN A 164 -51.35 37.12 49.97
CA ASN A 164 -51.45 38.58 50.10
C ASN A 164 -50.72 39.27 48.96
N LEU A 165 -49.48 38.85 48.65
CA LEU A 165 -48.66 39.42 47.58
C LEU A 165 -49.40 39.43 46.24
N PHE A 166 -49.98 38.29 45.83
CA PHE A 166 -50.72 38.21 44.58
C PHE A 166 -51.99 39.05 44.58
N LYS A 167 -52.71 39.15 45.71
CA LYS A 167 -53.89 40.02 45.81
C LYS A 167 -53.53 41.50 45.64
N THR A 168 -52.45 41.95 46.26
CA THR A 168 -51.98 43.34 46.13
C THR A 168 -51.41 43.65 44.75
N GLU A 169 -50.54 42.80 44.21
CA GLU A 169 -49.80 43.11 42.98
C GLU A 169 -50.61 42.87 41.70
N LEU A 170 -51.57 41.95 41.74
CA LEU A 170 -52.44 41.64 40.58
C LEU A 170 -53.85 42.24 40.72
N GLU A 171 -54.09 43.04 41.76
CA GLU A 171 -55.38 43.69 42.04
C GLU A 171 -56.58 42.70 42.07
N ILE A 172 -56.33 41.51 42.60
CA ILE A 172 -57.34 40.44 42.64
C ILE A 172 -58.27 40.65 43.84
N PRO A 173 -59.60 40.54 43.68
CA PRO A 173 -60.56 40.69 44.77
C PRO A 173 -60.23 39.80 45.97
N GLY A 174 -60.37 40.36 47.17
CA GLY A 174 -59.99 39.69 48.42
C GLY A 174 -60.71 38.37 48.71
N GLU A 175 -61.89 38.16 48.11
CA GLU A 175 -62.69 36.94 48.23
C GLU A 175 -62.09 35.72 47.50
N VAL A 176 -61.19 35.94 46.53
CA VAL A 176 -60.53 34.84 45.81
C VAL A 176 -59.38 34.30 46.66
N GLU A 177 -59.43 33.02 47.04
CA GLU A 177 -58.36 32.34 47.76
C GLU A 177 -57.57 31.40 46.83
N PHE A 178 -56.23 31.53 46.84
CA PHE A 178 -55.38 30.69 46.00
C PHE A 178 -55.18 29.31 46.64
N GLN A 179 -55.47 28.25 45.88
CA GLN A 179 -55.22 26.87 46.30
C GLN A 179 -53.75 26.50 46.11
N ILE A 180 -52.91 26.88 47.07
CA ILE A 180 -51.48 26.57 47.06
C ILE A 180 -51.24 25.18 47.70
N GLN A 181 -50.81 24.20 46.90
CA GLN A 181 -50.49 22.86 47.43
C GLN A 181 -49.24 22.85 48.31
N ARG A 182 -48.19 23.61 47.92
CA ARG A 182 -46.94 23.72 48.67
C ARG A 182 -46.25 25.05 48.36
N ALA A 183 -45.81 25.75 49.40
CA ALA A 183 -44.98 26.94 49.30
C ALA A 183 -43.75 26.78 50.18
N HIS A 184 -42.56 27.02 49.62
CA HIS A 184 -41.30 26.96 50.35
C HIS A 184 -40.24 27.78 49.62
N ARG A 185 -39.20 28.17 50.35
CA ARG A 185 -38.00 28.80 49.81
C ARG A 185 -36.99 27.73 49.36
N THR A 186 -36.31 27.97 48.26
CA THR A 186 -35.27 27.10 47.68
C THR A 186 -34.01 27.93 47.41
N PRO A 187 -32.78 27.46 47.73
CA PRO A 187 -32.43 26.16 48.31
C PRO A 187 -32.70 26.04 49.82
N PRO A 188 -32.81 24.81 50.37
CA PRO A 188 -33.13 24.57 51.78
C PRO A 188 -32.01 24.95 52.76
N PHE A 189 -30.79 25.18 52.27
CA PHE A 189 -29.64 25.60 53.07
C PHE A 189 -29.45 27.12 53.02
N LYS A 190 -29.09 27.70 54.16
CA LYS A 190 -28.82 29.13 54.30
C LYS A 190 -27.55 29.47 53.51
N LEU A 191 -27.68 30.17 52.39
CA LEU A 191 -26.55 30.87 51.76
C LEU A 191 -26.08 32.00 52.71
N ASN A 192 -24.77 32.24 52.72
CA ASN A 192 -24.14 33.25 53.56
C ASN A 192 -24.62 34.66 53.17
N SER A 193 -24.64 35.60 54.13
CA SER A 193 -25.08 36.98 53.90
C SER A 193 -24.21 37.66 52.84
N GLY A 194 -24.72 37.79 51.61
CA GLY A 194 -24.02 38.43 50.49
C GLY A 194 -24.26 37.77 49.14
N GLU A 195 -24.71 36.51 49.09
CA GLU A 195 -25.08 35.86 47.84
C GLU A 195 -26.50 36.24 47.42
N ARG A 196 -26.66 36.63 46.15
CA ARG A 196 -27.96 37.01 45.59
C ARG A 196 -28.94 35.83 45.74
N PRO A 197 -30.17 36.06 46.24
CA PRO A 197 -31.19 35.03 46.22
C PRO A 197 -31.50 34.69 44.76
N SER A 198 -31.17 33.46 44.37
CA SER A 198 -31.36 32.92 43.01
C SER A 198 -32.81 32.85 42.58
#